data_AF-A0A8E1W2Y2-F1
#
_entry.id   AF-A0A8E1W2Y2-F1
#
_cell.length_a   1.000
_cell.length_b   1.000
_cell.length_c   1.000
_cell.angle_alpha   90.00
_cell.angle_beta   90.00
_cell.angle_gamma   90.00
#
_symmetry.space_group_name_H-M   'P 1'
#
loop_
_entity.id
_entity.type
_entity.pdbx_description
1 polymer ?
#
loop_
_entity_poly.entity_id
_entity_poly.type
_entity_poly.pdbx_seq_one_letter_code
_entity_poly.pdbx_strand_id
1 'polypeptide(L)' 'AVCMGCPVRTECLAEALDGRINFGVWGGMTERERRALLRRRPDVASWTDLLEAAKRDALAAAAG' A
#
# COMPACT_ATOMS: atom_id res chain seq x y z
N ALA A 1 -3.92 14.61 5.27
CA ALA A 1 -4.62 15.42 4.25
C ALA A 1 -4.16 15.07 2.82
N VAL A 2 -2.85 15.12 2.49
CA VAL A 2 -2.34 14.89 1.12
C VAL A 2 -2.60 13.48 0.56
N CYS A 3 -2.34 12.43 1.34
CA CYS A 3 -2.45 11.06 0.81
C CYS A 3 -3.90 10.60 0.55
N MET A 4 -4.91 11.18 1.21
CA MET A 4 -6.28 10.64 1.21
C MET A 4 -6.99 10.77 -0.14
N GLY A 5 -6.69 11.82 -0.91
CA GLY A 5 -7.22 12.03 -2.26
C GLY A 5 -6.23 11.74 -3.37
N CYS A 6 -5.07 11.14 -3.06
CA CYS A 6 -4.04 10.90 -4.06
C CYS A 6 -4.44 9.69 -4.95
N PRO A 7 -4.54 9.86 -6.28
CA PRO A 7 -5.01 8.79 -7.18
C PRO A 7 -4.07 7.58 -7.22
N VAL A 8 -2.79 7.80 -6.88
CA VAL A 8 -1.72 6.78 -6.88
C VAL A 8 -1.37 6.31 -5.47
N ARG A 9 -2.27 6.49 -4.49
CA ARG A 9 -1.99 6.16 -3.08
C ARG A 9 -1.61 4.68 -2.90
N THR A 10 -2.27 3.79 -3.60
CA THR A 10 -2.05 2.34 -3.53
C THR A 10 -0.69 1.97 -4.11
N GLU A 11 -0.40 2.48 -5.30
CA GLU A 11 0.86 2.31 -6.03
C GLU A 11 2.04 2.86 -5.21
N CYS A 12 1.87 4.05 -4.63
CA CYS A 12 2.86 4.68 -3.75
C CYS A 12 3.15 3.83 -2.50
N LEU A 13 2.14 3.18 -1.92
CA LEU A 13 2.34 2.29 -0.79
C LEU A 13 3.04 0.99 -1.21
N ALA A 14 2.63 0.41 -2.34
CA ALA A 14 3.19 -0.81 -2.87
C ALA A 14 4.69 -0.67 -3.14
N GLU A 15 5.10 0.39 -3.84
CA GLU A 15 6.50 0.70 -4.12
C GLU A 15 7.34 0.77 -2.84
N ALA A 16 6.81 1.43 -1.80
CA ALA A 16 7.52 1.56 -0.53
C ALA A 16 7.66 0.25 0.25
N LEU A 17 6.71 -0.69 0.08
CA LEU A 17 6.74 -2.00 0.73
C LEU A 17 7.64 -2.97 -0.04
N ASP A 18 7.50 -3.06 -1.36
CA ASP A 18 8.32 -3.89 -2.24
C ASP A 18 9.79 -3.45 -2.21
N GLY A 19 10.05 -2.14 -2.34
CA GLY A 19 11.38 -1.55 -2.26
C GLY A 19 11.95 -1.44 -0.86
N ARG A 20 11.21 -1.84 0.19
CA ARG A 20 11.58 -1.71 1.61
C ARG A 20 12.12 -0.32 1.95
N ILE A 21 11.45 0.72 1.45
CA ILE A 21 11.87 2.11 1.63
C ILE A 21 11.79 2.46 3.12
N ASN A 22 12.94 2.82 3.68
CA ASN A 22 13.10 2.96 5.13
C ASN A 22 12.62 4.28 5.71
N PHE A 23 12.39 5.31 4.87
CA PHE A 23 12.14 6.68 5.31
C PHE A 23 10.88 7.30 4.72
N GLY A 24 10.25 8.20 5.47
CA GLY A 24 9.14 9.04 5.01
C GLY A 24 7.76 8.38 5.03
N VAL A 25 6.74 9.17 4.65
CA VAL A 25 5.33 8.73 4.55
C VAL A 25 5.01 8.36 3.10
N TRP A 26 4.51 7.14 2.90
CA TRP A 26 4.21 6.57 1.59
C TRP A 26 2.82 5.97 1.59
N GLY A 27 1.98 6.35 0.62
CA GLY A 27 0.57 5.92 0.54
C GLY A 27 -0.27 6.19 1.81
N GLY A 28 0.16 7.16 2.62
CA GLY A 28 -0.47 7.48 3.91
C GLY A 28 0.00 6.64 5.09
N MET A 29 1.02 5.79 4.93
CA MET A 29 1.63 5.03 6.03
C MET A 29 3.00 5.60 6.41
N THR A 30 3.21 5.75 7.71
CA THR A 30 4.51 6.04 8.32
C THR A 30 5.46 4.85 8.20
N GLU A 31 6.75 5.09 8.39
CA GLU A 31 7.78 4.04 8.42
C GLU A 31 7.45 2.93 9.42
N ARG A 32 7.01 3.32 10.63
CA ARG A 32 6.69 2.38 11.72
C ARG A 32 5.55 1.45 11.34
N GLU A 33 4.53 1.98 10.68
CA GLU A 33 3.38 1.20 10.21
C GLU A 33 3.77 0.23 9.09
N ARG A 34 4.57 0.68 8.11
CA ARG A 34 5.06 -0.21 7.05
C ARG A 34 5.92 -1.34 7.59
N ARG A 35 6.86 -1.05 8.51
CA ARG A 35 7.67 -2.11 9.15
C ARG A 35 6.82 -3.11 9.93
N ALA A 36 5.76 -2.64 10.61
CA ALA A 36 4.84 -3.54 11.30
C ALA A 36 4.07 -4.42 10.31
N LEU A 37 3.64 -3.88 9.17
CA LEU A 37 2.96 -4.62 8.12
C LEU A 37 3.86 -5.69 7.50
N LEU A 38 5.09 -5.35 7.13
CA LEU A 38 6.07 -6.30 6.58
C LEU A 38 6.36 -7.46 7.55
N ARG A 39 6.42 -7.20 8.86
CA ARG A 39 6.59 -8.27 9.86
C ARG A 39 5.37 -9.18 9.99
N ARG A 40 4.17 -8.66 9.79
CA ARG A 40 2.91 -9.42 9.89
C ARG A 40 2.62 -10.26 8.65
N ARG A 41 3.21 -9.91 7.51
CA ARG A 41 2.96 -10.53 6.20
C ARG A 41 4.27 -10.93 5.53
N PRO A 42 5.06 -11.83 6.14
CA PRO A 42 6.35 -12.27 5.58
C PRO A 42 6.20 -13.11 4.30
N ASP A 43 4.99 -13.60 4.02
CA ASP A 43 4.61 -14.44 2.89
C ASP A 43 4.28 -13.67 1.61
N VAL A 44 4.13 -12.34 1.68
CA VAL A 44 3.79 -11.51 0.52
C VAL A 44 5.04 -11.24 -0.31
N ALA A 45 5.08 -11.80 -1.52
CA ALA A 45 6.20 -11.64 -2.46
C ALA A 45 6.10 -10.39 -3.34
N SER A 46 4.88 -9.86 -3.56
CA SER A 46 4.60 -8.67 -4.36
C SER A 46 3.45 -7.88 -3.72
N TRP A 47 3.79 -6.74 -3.12
CA TRP A 47 2.81 -5.82 -2.55
C TRP A 47 2.03 -5.09 -3.63
N THR A 48 2.66 -4.83 -4.77
CA THR A 48 2.00 -4.28 -5.95
C THR A 48 0.81 -5.15 -6.37
N ASP A 49 1.01 -6.45 -6.57
CA ASP A 49 -0.07 -7.35 -7.00
C ASP A 49 -1.18 -7.45 -5.96
N LEU A 50 -0.80 -7.60 -4.68
CA LEU A 50 -1.74 -7.73 -3.58
C LEU A 50 -2.62 -6.48 -3.43
N LEU A 51 -2.01 -5.29 -3.45
CA LEU A 51 -2.72 -4.04 -3.20
C LEU A 51 -3.54 -3.59 -4.42
N GLU A 52 -3.06 -3.83 -5.65
CA GLU A 52 -3.83 -3.53 -6.86
C GLU A 52 -5.02 -4.49 -7.04
N ALA A 53 -4.90 -5.75 -6.66
CA ALA A 53 -6.05 -6.65 -6.58
C ALA A 53 -7.09 -6.11 -5.59
N ALA A 54 -6.68 -5.75 -4.37
CA ALA A 54 -7.58 -5.18 -3.37
C ALA A 54 -8.22 -3.86 -3.82
N LYS A 55 -7.48 -2.99 -4.53
CA LYS A 55 -8.00 -1.75 -5.12
C LYS A 55 -9.07 -2.05 -6.17
N ARG A 56 -8.83 -3.00 -7.08
CA ARG A 56 -9.83 -3.41 -8.08
C ARG A 56 -11.10 -3.97 -7.44
N ASP A 57 -10.95 -4.83 -6.44
CA ASP A 57 -12.09 -5.42 -5.72
C ASP A 57 -12.92 -4.34 -5.01
N ALA A 58 -12.26 -3.37 -4.37
CA ALA A 58 -12.94 -2.24 -3.73
C ALA A 58 -13.67 -1.34 -4.73
N LEU A 59 -13.06 -1.07 -5.90
CA LEU A 59 -13.70 -0.29 -6.96
C LEU A 59 -14.91 -1.03 -7.54
N ALA A 60 -14.82 -2.34 -7.75
CA ALA A 60 -15.93 -3.16 -8.22
C ALA A 60 -17.08 -3.17 -7.19
N ALA A 61 -16.76 -3.30 -5.90
CA ALA A 61 -17.75 -3.27 -4.82
C ALA A 61 -18.43 -1.90 -4.66
N ALA A 62 -17.75 -0.79 -4.99
CA ALA A 62 -18.32 0.55 -4.93
C ALA A 62 -19.17 0.92 -6.16
N ALA A 63 -19.04 0.17 -7.26
CA ALA A 63 -19.76 0.40 -8.51
C ALA A 63 -21.09 -0.37 -8.63
N GLY A 64 -21.35 -1.31 -7.72
CA GLY A 64 -22.59 -2.08 -7.62
C GLY A 64 -23.42 -1.67 -6.41
#